data_AF-A0A7V5R977-F1
#
_entry.id   AF-A0A7V5R977-F1
#
_cell.length_a   1.000
_cell.length_b   1.000
_cell.length_c   1.000
_cell.angle_alpha   90.00
_cell.angle_beta   90.00
_cell.angle_gamma   90.00
#
_symmetry.space_group_name_H-M   'P 1'
#
loop_
_entity.id
_entity.type
_entity.pdbx_description
1 polymer ?
#
loop_
_entity_poly.entity_id
_entity_poly.type
_entity_poly.pdbx_seq_one_letter_code
_entity_poly.pdbx_strand_id
1 'polypeptide(L)' 'MAKISKDVVVNDAIKLYPKTISVFTRYNIDSCCGGAVSIEEAARRDGAPLDELLRELNEAAEG' A
#
# COMPACT_ATOMS: atom_id res chain seq x y z
N MET A 1 4.57 14.69 6.25
CA MET A 1 5.30 13.42 6.10
C MET A 1 4.43 12.29 6.59
N ALA A 2 3.45 11.89 5.79
CA ALA A 2 2.94 10.53 5.92
C ALA A 2 4.14 9.60 5.68
N LYS A 3 4.34 8.62 6.56
CA LYS A 3 5.50 7.71 6.48
C LYS A 3 5.01 6.28 6.48
N ILE A 4 4.29 5.94 5.42
CA ILE A 4 3.86 4.57 5.15
C ILE A 4 5.13 3.73 4.94
N SER A 5 5.31 2.76 5.82
CA SER A 5 6.45 1.84 5.80
C SER A 5 5.99 0.47 5.33
N LYS A 6 6.92 -0.31 4.78
CA LYS A 6 6.66 -1.65 4.22
C LYS A 6 6.09 -2.67 5.21
N ASP A 7 6.35 -2.46 6.50
CA ASP A 7 5.86 -3.29 7.60
C ASP A 7 4.37 -3.03 7.93
N VAL A 8 3.85 -1.85 7.53
CA VAL A 8 2.48 -1.46 7.78
C VAL A 8 1.53 -2.37 7.01
N VAL A 9 0.44 -2.78 7.68
CA VAL A 9 -0.62 -3.59 7.08
C VAL A 9 -1.39 -2.77 6.06
N VAL A 10 -1.67 -3.34 4.90
CA VAL A 10 -2.37 -2.66 3.79
C VAL A 10 -3.69 -2.04 4.25
N ASN A 11 -4.51 -2.80 4.99
CA ASN A 11 -5.77 -2.29 5.55
C ASN A 11 -5.58 -1.13 6.53
N ASP A 12 -4.49 -1.11 7.29
CA ASP A 12 -4.22 -0.02 8.23
C ASP A 12 -3.81 1.25 7.48
N ALA A 13 -2.94 1.11 6.48
CA ALA A 13 -2.58 2.21 5.57
C ALA A 13 -3.82 2.79 4.87
N ILE A 14 -4.74 1.94 4.39
CA ILE A 14 -6.00 2.37 3.76
C ILE A 14 -6.92 3.09 4.77
N LYS A 15 -7.04 2.58 6.00
CA LYS A 15 -7.87 3.20 7.05
C LYS A 15 -7.34 4.58 7.45
N LEU A 16 -6.03 4.71 7.56
CA LEU A 16 -5.36 5.97 7.90
C LEU A 16 -5.39 6.94 6.71
N TYR A 17 -5.19 6.43 5.50
CA TYR A 17 -5.03 7.20 4.27
C TYR A 17 -5.88 6.60 3.14
N PRO A 18 -7.19 6.89 3.07
CA PRO A 18 -8.08 6.30 2.07
C PRO A 18 -7.68 6.61 0.62
N LYS A 19 -6.91 7.69 0.40
CA LYS A 19 -6.34 8.03 -0.93
C LYS A 19 -5.37 6.97 -1.47
N THR A 20 -4.75 6.19 -0.59
CA THR A 20 -3.82 5.11 -0.98
C THR A 20 -4.52 3.95 -1.69
N ILE A 21 -5.84 3.78 -1.55
CA ILE A 21 -6.63 2.75 -2.25
C ILE A 21 -6.41 2.83 -3.77
N SER A 22 -6.35 4.04 -4.32
CA SER A 22 -6.13 4.24 -5.75
C SER A 22 -4.76 3.74 -6.20
N VAL A 23 -3.75 3.85 -5.35
CA VAL A 23 -2.40 3.31 -5.59
C VAL A 23 -2.45 1.79 -5.56
N PHE A 24 -2.96 1.17 -4.50
CA PHE A 24 -3.07 -0.30 -4.42
C PHE A 24 -3.84 -0.91 -5.60
N THR A 25 -4.92 -0.26 -6.03
CA THR A 25 -5.70 -0.67 -7.21
C THR A 25 -4.87 -0.61 -8.50
N ARG A 26 -4.02 0.42 -8.68
CA ARG A 26 -3.13 0.53 -9.85
C ARG A 26 -2.08 -0.57 -9.90
N TYR A 27 -1.53 -0.95 -8.75
CA TYR A 27 -0.57 -2.04 -8.63
C TYR A 27 -1.23 -3.43 -8.59
N ASN A 28 -2.55 -3.50 -8.78
CA ASN A 28 -3.33 -4.73 -8.75
C ASN A 28 -3.15 -5.54 -7.45
N ILE A 29 -2.89 -4.84 -6.33
CA ILE A 29 -2.73 -5.42 -5.00
C ILE A 29 -4.10 -5.80 -4.48
N ASP A 30 -4.36 -7.09 -4.25
CA ASP A 30 -5.66 -7.56 -3.76
C ASP A 30 -5.83 -7.25 -2.26
N SER A 31 -6.34 -6.06 -1.96
CA SER A 31 -6.64 -5.64 -0.59
C SER A 31 -7.90 -6.31 -0.02
N CYS A 32 -8.69 -7.01 -0.84
CA CYS A 32 -9.97 -7.61 -0.45
C CYS A 32 -9.79 -8.93 0.30
N CYS A 33 -8.92 -9.81 -0.20
CA CYS A 33 -8.54 -11.07 0.49
C CYS A 33 -7.13 -11.01 1.11
N GLY A 34 -6.28 -10.06 0.68
CA GLY A 34 -4.89 -9.91 1.14
C GLY A 34 -4.64 -8.69 2.03
N GLY A 35 -5.65 -7.86 2.35
CA GLY A 35 -5.43 -6.60 3.08
C GLY A 35 -4.91 -6.73 4.51
N ALA A 36 -4.91 -7.95 5.09
CA ALA A 36 -4.41 -8.23 6.43
C ALA A 36 -2.89 -8.52 6.49
N VAL A 37 -2.18 -8.46 5.35
CA VAL A 37 -0.71 -8.58 5.32
C VAL A 37 -0.04 -7.20 5.21
N SER A 38 1.25 -7.16 5.53
CA SER A 38 2.10 -5.99 5.35
C SER A 38 2.23 -5.63 3.87
N ILE A 39 2.46 -4.34 3.58
CA ILE A 39 2.67 -3.84 2.21
C ILE A 39 3.79 -4.60 1.50
N GLU A 40 4.87 -4.95 2.20
CA GLU A 40 5.96 -5.77 1.64
C GLU A 40 5.47 -7.13 1.12
N GLU A 41 4.67 -7.83 1.92
CA GLU A 41 4.17 -9.16 1.58
C GLU A 41 3.15 -9.09 0.44
N ALA A 42 2.26 -8.09 0.47
CA ALA A 42 1.33 -7.83 -0.61
C ALA A 42 2.07 -7.53 -1.93
N ALA A 43 3.06 -6.64 -1.89
CA ALA A 43 3.87 -6.30 -3.05
C ALA A 43 4.64 -7.52 -3.58
N ARG A 44 5.23 -8.33 -2.69
CA ARG A 44 5.95 -9.54 -3.08
C ARG A 44 5.02 -10.59 -3.70
N ARG A 45 3.83 -10.79 -3.13
CA ARG A 45 2.83 -11.75 -3.59
C ARG A 45 2.31 -11.41 -4.98
N ASP A 46 1.99 -10.14 -5.21
CA ASP A 46 1.44 -9.64 -6.48
C ASP A 46 2.54 -9.23 -7.47
N GLY A 47 3.82 -9.29 -7.08
CA GLY A 47 4.96 -8.92 -7.92
C GLY A 47 5.11 -7.42 -8.16
N ALA A 48 4.52 -6.59 -7.30
CA ALA A 48 4.62 -5.15 -7.37
C ALA A 48 5.98 -4.64 -6.86
N PRO A 49 6.57 -3.61 -7.49
CA PRO A 49 7.82 -3.01 -7.04
C PRO A 49 7.62 -2.26 -5.71
N LEU A 50 8.14 -2.82 -4.62
CA LEU A 50 7.95 -2.29 -3.27
C LEU A 50 8.40 -0.82 -3.11
N ASP A 51 9.56 -0.46 -3.64
CA ASP A 51 10.09 0.91 -3.56
C ASP A 51 9.18 1.93 -4.25
N GLU A 52 8.74 1.65 -5.47
CA GLU A 52 7.83 2.54 -6.22
C GLU A 52 6.45 2.60 -5.55
N LEU A 53 5.92 1.45 -5.10
CA LEU A 53 4.66 1.38 -4.36
C LEU A 53 4.72 2.25 -3.10
N LEU A 54 5.77 2.12 -2.29
CA LEU A 54 5.93 2.95 -1.08
C LEU A 54 6.03 4.44 -1.43
N ARG A 55 6.73 4.80 -2.51
CA ARG A 55 6.84 6.20 -2.94
C ARG A 55 5.47 6.77 -3.29
N GLU A 56 4.70 6.07 -4.13
CA GLU A 56 3.37 6.52 -4.53
C GLU A 56 2.36 6.50 -3.37
N LEU A 57 2.45 5.52 -2.46
CA LEU A 57 1.63 5.48 -1.25
C LEU A 57 1.89 6.70 -0.36
N ASN A 58 3.15 7.04 -0.14
CA ASN A 58 3.51 8.21 0.65
C ASN A 58 3.06 9.51 -0.03
N GLU A 59 3.24 9.63 -1.35
CA GLU A 59 2.76 10.79 -2.12
C GLU A 59 1.23 10.94 -2.03
N ALA A 60 0.49 9.84 -2.21
CA ALA A 60 -0.98 9.83 -2.10
C ALA A 60 -1.49 10.10 -0.67
N ALA A 61 -0.68 9.76 0.35
CA ALA A 61 -1.01 10.00 1.75
C ALA A 61 -0.70 11.44 2.21
N GLU A 62 0.21 12.15 1.52
CA GLU A 62 0.49 13.57 1.76
C GLU A 62 -0.42 14.52 0.98
N GLY A 63 -0.96 14.07 -0.16
CA GLY A 63 -1.87 14.84 -1.02
C GLY A 63 -3.30 14.92 -0.55
#